data_AF-R8BHL3-F1
#
_entry.id   AF-R8BHL3-F1
#
_cell.length_a   1.000
_cell.length_b   1.000
_cell.length_c   1.000
_cell.angle_alpha   90.00
_cell.angle_beta   90.00
_cell.angle_gamma   90.00
#
_symmetry.space_group_name_H-M   'P 1'
#
loop_
_entity.id
_entity.type
_entity.pdbx_description
1 polymer ?
#
loop_
_entity_poly.entity_id
_entity_poly.type
_entity_poly.pdbx_seq_one_letter_code
_entity_poly.pdbx_strand_id
1 'polypeptide(L)'
;MVKESLNGRQPTAIKEVTDKYGSLARIGPNELVTDDPEVLRKMMGVRSAYTRGPWYDAMRFDPTKDNLFSMRDEVAHTKLRGKMTAGYSGKENESMESTVEVQIARLVDLIESRYISSDLVYNPMDFAQKGQYFTLDVISALAFGDPFGYLEEDDDVFNYIKITSSFIPIIFKALRGKS
;
A
#
# COMPACT_ATOMS: atom_id res chain seq x y z
N MET A 1 -3.98 13.71 -17.11
CA MET A 1 -3.69 12.91 -15.89
C MET A 1 -3.12 11.54 -16.19
N VAL A 2 -3.79 10.66 -16.95
CA VAL A 2 -3.30 9.28 -17.25
C VAL A 2 -1.86 9.26 -17.77
N LYS A 3 -1.50 10.13 -18.72
CA LYS A 3 -0.13 10.24 -19.25
C LYS A 3 0.90 10.55 -18.16
N GLU A 4 0.60 11.49 -17.27
CA GLU A 4 1.50 11.88 -16.17
C GLU A 4 1.63 10.76 -15.13
N SER A 5 0.55 10.01 -14.86
CA SER A 5 0.57 8.81 -14.01
C SER A 5 1.47 7.72 -14.60
N LEU A 6 1.36 7.44 -15.90
CA LEU A 6 2.20 6.43 -16.58
C LEU A 6 3.69 6.80 -16.61
N ASN A 7 4.01 8.08 -16.48
CA ASN A 7 5.38 8.60 -16.43
C ASN A 7 5.90 8.82 -15.00
N GLY A 8 5.11 8.48 -13.96
CA GLY A 8 5.50 8.71 -12.56
C GLY A 8 5.57 10.20 -12.17
N ARG A 9 5.00 11.09 -12.98
CA ARG A 9 5.06 12.56 -12.79
C ARG A 9 3.78 13.16 -12.24
N GLN A 10 2.77 12.34 -11.95
CA GLN A 10 1.47 12.82 -11.48
C GLN A 10 1.55 13.77 -10.28
N PRO A 11 2.33 13.51 -9.21
CA PRO A 11 2.42 14.43 -8.08
C PRO A 11 2.96 15.81 -8.48
N THR A 12 4.01 15.84 -9.32
CA THR A 12 4.61 17.08 -9.81
C THR A 12 3.66 17.84 -10.73
N ALA A 13 2.98 17.14 -11.65
CA ALA A 13 2.02 17.75 -12.56
C ALA A 13 0.82 18.36 -11.82
N ILE A 14 0.35 17.71 -10.75
CA ILE A 14 -0.70 18.26 -9.88
C ILE A 14 -0.22 19.55 -9.21
N LYS A 15 1.00 19.55 -8.65
CA LYS A 15 1.58 20.74 -8.02
C LYS A 15 1.74 21.89 -9.01
N GLU A 16 2.23 21.64 -10.21
CA GLU A 16 2.37 22.67 -11.26
C GLU A 16 1.01 23.31 -11.61
N VAL A 17 -0.08 22.53 -11.57
CA VAL A 17 -1.44 23.03 -11.80
C VAL A 17 -1.90 23.92 -10.64
N THR A 18 -1.72 23.50 -9.38
CA THR A 18 -2.15 24.30 -8.22
C THR A 18 -1.32 25.58 -8.07
N ASP A 19 -0.01 25.52 -8.36
CA ASP A 19 0.87 26.69 -8.38
C ASP A 19 0.43 27.72 -9.44
N LYS A 20 -0.03 27.25 -10.61
CA LYS A 20 -0.38 28.12 -11.74
C LYS A 20 -1.78 28.71 -11.66
N TYR A 21 -2.77 27.89 -11.28
CA TYR A 21 -4.19 28.25 -11.35
C TYR A 21 -4.82 28.49 -9.98
N GLY A 22 -4.04 28.35 -8.91
CA GLY A 22 -4.51 28.40 -7.54
C GLY A 22 -4.94 27.02 -7.03
N SER A 23 -5.15 26.96 -5.72
CA SER A 23 -5.36 25.70 -5.01
C SER A 23 -6.44 24.82 -5.62
N LEU A 24 -7.65 25.35 -5.86
CA LEU A 24 -8.73 24.60 -6.46
C LEU A 24 -8.72 24.73 -8.00
N ALA A 25 -8.25 23.70 -8.68
CA ALA A 25 -8.09 23.70 -10.14
C ALA A 25 -8.76 22.48 -10.81
N ARG A 26 -9.22 22.64 -12.05
CA ARG A 26 -9.83 21.57 -12.84
C ARG A 26 -8.77 20.82 -13.66
N ILE A 27 -8.69 19.50 -13.48
CA ILE A 27 -7.74 18.61 -14.17
C ILE A 27 -8.40 17.61 -15.13
N GLY A 28 -9.73 17.56 -15.14
CA GLY A 28 -10.54 16.76 -16.05
C GLY A 28 -11.99 17.25 -16.12
N PRO A 29 -12.83 16.64 -16.98
CA PRO A 29 -14.22 17.08 -17.16
C PRO A 29 -15.00 17.14 -15.83
N ASN A 30 -14.84 16.12 -14.99
CA ASN A 30 -15.48 15.99 -13.69
C ASN A 30 -14.47 15.87 -12.53
N GLU A 31 -13.23 16.31 -12.75
CA GLU A 31 -12.13 16.14 -11.78
C GLU A 31 -11.55 17.50 -11.39
N LEU A 32 -11.54 17.75 -10.09
CA LEU A 32 -10.87 18.89 -9.47
C LEU A 32 -9.73 18.38 -8.62
N VAL A 33 -8.69 19.18 -8.50
CA VAL A 33 -7.57 18.98 -7.58
C VAL A 33 -7.49 20.16 -6.63
N THR A 34 -7.04 19.89 -5.41
CA THR A 34 -6.84 20.92 -4.38
C THR A 34 -5.71 20.54 -3.44
N ASP A 35 -4.91 21.55 -3.06
CA ASP A 35 -3.94 21.50 -1.97
C ASP A 35 -4.38 22.32 -0.75
N ASP A 36 -5.60 22.85 -0.73
CA ASP A 36 -6.16 23.64 0.37
C ASP A 36 -6.46 22.74 1.57
N PRO A 37 -5.76 22.93 2.72
CA PRO A 37 -5.96 22.10 3.90
C PRO A 37 -7.36 22.25 4.51
N GLU A 38 -8.05 23.38 4.34
CA GLU A 38 -9.43 23.56 4.82
C GLU A 38 -10.40 22.71 4.00
N VAL A 39 -10.24 22.69 2.68
CA VAL A 39 -11.08 21.86 1.78
C VAL A 39 -10.83 20.37 2.07
N LEU A 40 -9.56 19.96 2.22
CA LEU A 40 -9.21 18.59 2.55
C LEU A 40 -9.80 18.16 3.91
N ARG A 41 -9.71 19.00 4.94
CA ARG A 41 -10.32 18.74 6.26
C ARG A 41 -11.84 18.64 6.18
N LYS A 42 -12.49 19.52 5.41
CA LYS A 42 -13.94 19.46 5.19
C LYS A 42 -14.35 18.17 4.48
N MET A 43 -13.63 17.77 3.44
CA MET A 43 -13.89 16.53 2.68
C MET A 43 -13.73 15.29 3.56
N MET A 44 -12.66 15.22 4.36
CA MET A 44 -12.33 14.08 5.22
C MET A 44 -13.06 14.09 6.58
N GLY A 45 -13.90 15.10 6.82
CA GLY A 45 -14.59 15.29 8.09
C GLY A 45 -15.60 14.19 8.42
N VAL A 46 -15.81 13.97 9.71
CA VAL A 46 -16.88 13.08 10.19
C VAL A 46 -18.23 13.65 9.73
N ARG A 47 -19.08 12.81 9.12
CA ARG A 47 -20.37 13.22 8.50
C ARG A 47 -20.23 14.21 7.33
N SER A 48 -19.08 14.21 6.66
CA SER A 48 -18.91 14.93 5.40
C SER A 48 -19.97 14.52 4.38
N ALA A 49 -20.45 15.48 3.59
CA ALA A 49 -21.33 15.21 2.46
C ALA A 49 -20.57 14.67 1.24
N TYR A 50 -19.23 14.72 1.26
CA TYR A 50 -18.39 14.14 0.22
C TYR A 50 -18.33 12.62 0.39
N THR A 51 -18.62 11.89 -0.69
CA THR A 51 -18.59 10.43 -0.73
C THR A 51 -17.58 9.94 -1.74
N ARG A 52 -17.25 8.65 -1.69
CA ARG A 52 -16.35 8.01 -2.66
C ARG A 52 -16.91 8.10 -4.07
N GLY A 53 -16.11 8.66 -4.97
CA GLY A 53 -16.44 8.77 -6.39
C GLY A 53 -16.29 7.45 -7.17
N PRO A 54 -16.65 7.43 -8.46
CA PRO A 54 -16.60 6.24 -9.31
C PRO A 54 -15.21 5.61 -9.47
N TRP A 55 -14.14 6.36 -9.22
CA TRP A 55 -12.77 5.85 -9.30
C TRP A 55 -12.53 4.62 -8.39
N TYR A 56 -13.24 4.54 -7.26
CA TYR A 56 -13.14 3.39 -6.35
C TYR A 56 -13.69 2.08 -6.93
N ASP A 57 -14.50 2.13 -8.00
CA ASP A 57 -14.98 0.92 -8.69
C ASP A 57 -13.82 0.11 -9.29
N ALA A 58 -12.68 0.75 -9.60
CA ALA A 58 -11.48 0.09 -10.09
C ALA A 58 -10.79 -0.80 -9.04
N MET A 59 -11.18 -0.70 -7.76
CA MET A 59 -10.60 -1.48 -6.65
C MET A 59 -11.33 -2.81 -6.42
N ARG A 60 -12.29 -3.19 -7.30
CA ARG A 60 -12.96 -4.49 -7.24
C ARG A 60 -12.01 -5.61 -7.64
N PHE A 61 -11.94 -6.66 -6.81
CA PHE A 61 -11.24 -7.90 -7.16
C PHE A 61 -12.14 -8.83 -7.99
N ASP A 62 -13.42 -8.87 -7.67
CA ASP A 62 -14.47 -9.48 -8.49
C ASP A 62 -15.24 -8.34 -9.17
N PRO A 63 -15.27 -8.26 -10.51
CA PRO A 63 -15.95 -7.17 -11.23
C PRO A 63 -17.42 -6.99 -10.85
N THR A 64 -18.05 -8.04 -10.30
CA THR A 64 -19.48 -8.07 -9.95
C THR A 64 -19.75 -7.78 -8.48
N LYS A 65 -18.73 -7.72 -7.62
CA LYS A 65 -18.89 -7.59 -6.16
C LYS A 65 -17.99 -6.52 -5.57
N ASP A 66 -18.59 -5.68 -4.74
CA ASP A 66 -17.86 -4.70 -3.96
C ASP A 66 -17.15 -5.33 -2.76
N ASN A 67 -15.91 -4.88 -2.52
CA ASN A 67 -15.16 -5.13 -1.30
C ASN A 67 -15.12 -3.85 -0.45
N LEU A 68 -14.42 -3.90 0.69
CA LEU A 68 -14.33 -2.77 1.60
C LEU A 68 -13.72 -1.51 0.95
N PHE A 69 -12.81 -1.67 -0.01
CA PHE A 69 -12.16 -0.55 -0.70
C PHE A 69 -13.05 0.05 -1.80
N SER A 70 -13.78 -0.79 -2.54
CA SER A 70 -14.63 -0.34 -3.65
C SER A 70 -16.04 0.10 -3.23
N MET A 71 -16.50 -0.28 -2.04
CA MET A 71 -17.83 0.07 -1.54
C MET A 71 -18.02 1.59 -1.38
N ARG A 72 -18.87 2.16 -2.24
CA ARG A 72 -19.21 3.58 -2.27
C ARG A 72 -20.45 3.94 -1.45
N ASP A 73 -21.32 2.98 -1.15
CA ASP A 73 -22.46 3.19 -0.25
C ASP A 73 -21.95 3.28 1.20
N GLU A 74 -22.11 4.44 1.83
CA GLU A 74 -21.54 4.71 3.16
C GLU A 74 -22.13 3.82 4.26
N VAL A 75 -23.42 3.46 4.16
CA VAL A 75 -24.08 2.61 5.15
C VAL A 75 -23.56 1.17 5.06
N ALA A 76 -23.51 0.61 3.86
CA ALA A 76 -22.95 -0.70 3.59
C ALA A 76 -21.45 -0.75 3.90
N HIS A 77 -20.70 0.29 3.55
CA HIS A 77 -19.28 0.41 3.88
C HIS A 77 -19.06 0.44 5.40
N THR A 78 -19.84 1.23 6.15
CA THR A 78 -19.77 1.28 7.62
C THR A 78 -20.07 -0.08 8.23
N LYS A 79 -21.12 -0.77 7.74
CA LYS A 79 -21.47 -2.12 8.17
C LYS A 79 -20.34 -3.12 7.89
N LEU A 80 -19.74 -3.07 6.71
CA LEU A 80 -18.65 -3.96 6.32
C LEU A 80 -17.37 -3.70 7.12
N ARG A 81 -17.01 -2.41 7.30
CA ARG A 81 -15.89 -1.99 8.15
C ARG A 81 -16.05 -2.48 9.58
N GLY A 82 -17.26 -2.37 10.13
CA GLY A 82 -17.59 -2.83 11.48
C GLY A 82 -17.25 -4.30 11.74
N LYS A 83 -17.37 -5.16 10.72
CA LYS A 83 -16.99 -6.59 10.83
C LYS A 83 -15.48 -6.81 11.01
N MET A 84 -14.67 -5.88 10.51
CA MET A 84 -13.21 -5.97 10.57
C MET A 84 -12.64 -5.31 11.82
N THR A 85 -13.39 -4.39 12.46
CA THR A 85 -12.91 -3.55 13.57
C THR A 85 -12.26 -4.35 14.69
N ALA A 86 -12.82 -5.52 15.04
CA ALA A 86 -12.32 -6.39 16.10
C ALA A 86 -10.87 -6.83 15.86
N GLY A 87 -10.57 -7.36 14.66
CA GLY A 87 -9.22 -7.82 14.29
C GLY A 87 -8.19 -6.70 14.13
N TYR A 88 -8.62 -5.44 14.00
CA TYR A 88 -7.75 -4.26 14.01
C TYR A 88 -7.78 -3.51 15.35
N SER A 89 -8.49 -4.03 16.34
CA SER A 89 -8.49 -3.46 17.68
C SER A 89 -7.27 -3.98 18.43
N GLY A 90 -6.38 -3.09 18.88
CA GLY A 90 -5.18 -3.49 19.63
C GLY A 90 -5.48 -4.25 20.92
N LYS A 91 -6.73 -4.26 21.39
CA LYS A 91 -7.19 -5.01 22.57
C LYS A 91 -7.34 -6.51 22.33
N GLU A 92 -7.52 -6.94 21.09
CA GLU A 92 -7.72 -8.35 20.75
C GLU A 92 -6.48 -8.98 20.10
N ASN A 93 -5.38 -8.25 20.02
CA ASN A 93 -4.14 -8.71 19.42
C ASN A 93 -2.95 -8.42 20.35
N GLU A 94 -3.02 -8.96 21.57
CA GLU A 94 -1.95 -8.84 22.57
C GLU A 94 -0.63 -9.45 22.07
N SER A 95 -0.70 -10.38 21.11
CA SER A 95 0.44 -11.01 20.47
C SER A 95 1.04 -10.21 19.30
N MET A 96 0.53 -9.02 18.96
CA MET A 96 1.06 -8.26 17.81
C MET A 96 2.56 -7.99 17.95
N GLU A 97 2.94 -7.46 19.10
CA GLU A 97 4.31 -7.04 19.38
C GLU A 97 5.26 -8.25 19.31
N SER A 98 4.93 -9.33 20.01
CA SER A 98 5.74 -10.55 20.01
C SER A 98 5.80 -11.21 18.62
N THR A 99 4.71 -11.18 17.85
CA THR A 99 4.68 -11.70 16.47
C THR A 99 5.63 -10.90 15.57
N VAL A 100 5.60 -9.58 15.67
CA VAL A 100 6.50 -8.70 14.90
C VAL A 100 7.95 -8.90 15.33
N GLU A 101 8.21 -9.01 16.64
CA GLU A 101 9.55 -9.23 17.18
C GLU A 101 10.18 -10.54 16.67
N VAL A 102 9.39 -11.62 16.58
CA VAL A 102 9.83 -12.88 15.97
C VAL A 102 10.22 -12.68 14.50
N GLN A 103 9.45 -11.92 13.72
CA GLN A 103 9.80 -11.67 12.31
C GLN A 103 11.01 -10.74 12.16
N ILE A 104 11.22 -9.80 13.10
CA ILE A 104 12.42 -8.96 13.13
C ILE A 104 13.66 -9.84 13.35
N ALA A 105 13.59 -10.75 14.33
CA ALA A 105 14.68 -11.70 14.59
C ALA A 105 14.99 -12.54 13.34
N ARG A 106 13.97 -13.09 12.66
CA ARG A 106 14.15 -13.84 11.41
C ARG A 106 14.78 -13.02 10.29
N LEU A 107 14.44 -11.74 10.17
CA LEU A 107 15.06 -10.85 9.19
C LEU A 107 16.55 -10.61 9.52
N VAL A 108 16.88 -10.42 10.80
CA VAL A 108 18.27 -10.29 11.24
C VAL A 108 19.04 -11.58 10.97
N ASP A 109 18.48 -12.74 11.32
CA ASP A 109 19.09 -14.05 11.07
C ASP A 109 19.35 -14.28 9.56
N LEU A 110 18.42 -13.88 8.69
CA LEU A 110 18.62 -13.95 7.24
C LEU A 110 19.81 -13.08 6.79
N ILE A 111 19.90 -11.85 7.29
CA ILE A 111 20.99 -10.93 6.96
C ILE A 111 22.34 -11.50 7.43
N GLU A 112 22.40 -11.96 8.67
CA GLU A 112 23.61 -12.51 9.28
C GLU A 112 24.08 -13.80 8.61
N SER A 113 23.13 -14.65 8.19
CA SER A 113 23.45 -15.95 7.58
C SER A 113 23.80 -15.90 6.09
N ARG A 114 23.24 -14.96 5.32
CA ARG A 114 23.36 -14.95 3.85
C ARG A 114 23.97 -13.69 3.24
N TYR A 115 23.90 -12.56 3.93
CA TYR A 115 24.20 -11.25 3.32
C TYR A 115 25.36 -10.50 3.98
N ILE A 116 26.05 -11.10 4.95
CA ILE A 116 27.30 -10.54 5.47
C ILE A 116 28.38 -10.64 4.39
N SER A 117 28.93 -9.49 4.02
CA SER A 117 30.09 -9.39 3.12
C SER A 117 31.40 -9.50 3.90
N SER A 118 32.45 -9.96 3.23
CA SER A 118 33.83 -9.97 3.72
C SER A 118 34.75 -9.32 2.69
N ASP A 119 36.02 -9.13 3.04
CA ASP A 119 37.04 -8.59 2.11
C ASP A 119 37.22 -9.44 0.84
N LEU A 120 36.81 -10.71 0.88
CA LEU A 120 36.97 -11.66 -0.23
C LEU A 120 35.67 -11.92 -1.00
N VAL A 121 34.51 -11.70 -0.38
CA VAL A 121 33.19 -12.05 -0.95
C VAL A 121 32.20 -10.93 -0.65
N TYR A 122 31.66 -10.35 -1.71
CA TYR A 122 30.60 -9.36 -1.63
C TYR A 122 29.23 -10.03 -1.83
N ASN A 123 28.33 -9.87 -0.85
CA ASN A 123 26.99 -10.45 -0.83
C ASN A 123 25.94 -9.32 -0.82
N PRO A 124 25.57 -8.76 -1.99
CA PRO A 124 24.58 -7.68 -2.05
C PRO A 124 23.19 -8.17 -1.66
N MET A 125 22.46 -7.31 -0.93
CA MET A 125 21.07 -7.55 -0.55
C MET A 125 20.19 -6.42 -1.08
N ASP A 126 19.08 -6.78 -1.75
CA ASP A 126 18.00 -5.84 -2.04
C ASP A 126 17.10 -5.69 -0.80
N PHE A 127 17.34 -4.64 -0.01
CA PHE A 127 16.55 -4.37 1.19
C PHE A 127 15.08 -4.09 0.89
N ALA A 128 14.75 -3.52 -0.28
CA ALA A 128 13.36 -3.27 -0.63
C ALA A 128 12.58 -4.58 -0.80
N GLN A 129 13.21 -5.58 -1.42
CA GLN A 129 12.65 -6.93 -1.51
C GLN A 129 12.54 -7.58 -0.13
N LYS A 130 13.58 -7.52 0.71
CA LYS A 130 13.52 -8.14 2.05
C LYS A 130 12.49 -7.47 2.96
N GLY A 131 12.29 -6.17 2.81
CA GLY A 131 11.20 -5.45 3.47
C GLY A 131 9.81 -5.95 3.05
N GLN A 132 9.63 -6.34 1.77
CA GLN A 132 8.40 -6.97 1.31
C GLN A 132 8.21 -8.35 1.93
N TYR A 133 9.25 -9.20 1.95
CA TYR A 133 9.22 -10.52 2.61
C TYR A 133 8.86 -10.42 4.09
N PHE A 134 9.55 -9.53 4.82
CA PHE A 134 9.25 -9.25 6.22
C PHE A 134 7.78 -8.84 6.43
N THR A 135 7.29 -7.91 5.61
CA THR A 135 5.91 -7.43 5.72
C THR A 135 4.90 -8.54 5.45
N LEU A 136 5.16 -9.40 4.47
CA LEU A 136 4.29 -10.53 4.12
C LEU A 136 4.27 -11.59 5.23
N ASP A 137 5.42 -11.89 5.83
CA ASP A 137 5.50 -12.82 6.96
C ASP A 137 4.86 -12.26 8.23
N VAL A 138 5.01 -10.96 8.51
CA VAL A 138 4.29 -10.31 9.62
C VAL A 138 2.78 -10.38 9.42
N ILE A 139 2.28 -9.99 8.24
CA ILE A 139 0.84 -9.97 7.97
C ILE A 139 0.27 -11.39 8.01
N SER A 140 0.96 -12.37 7.42
CA SER A 140 0.50 -13.76 7.43
C SER A 140 0.50 -14.36 8.83
N ALA A 141 1.54 -14.13 9.64
CA ALA A 141 1.57 -14.57 11.02
C ALA A 141 0.45 -13.95 11.86
N LEU A 142 0.19 -12.64 11.71
CA LEU A 142 -0.91 -11.97 12.41
C LEU A 142 -2.29 -12.46 11.96
N ALA A 143 -2.46 -12.80 10.68
CA ALA A 143 -3.76 -13.18 10.12
C ALA A 143 -4.08 -14.67 10.27
N PHE A 144 -3.07 -15.54 10.23
CA PHE A 144 -3.24 -16.99 10.16
C PHE A 144 -2.57 -17.76 11.31
N GLY A 145 -1.82 -17.07 12.18
CA GLY A 145 -1.09 -17.65 13.31
C GLY A 145 0.36 -18.01 12.99
N ASP A 146 0.69 -18.23 11.72
CA ASP A 146 2.03 -18.61 11.26
C ASP A 146 2.46 -17.80 10.03
N PRO A 147 3.76 -17.47 9.89
CA PRO A 147 4.29 -16.81 8.71
C PRO A 147 4.28 -17.76 7.50
N PHE A 148 4.17 -17.20 6.30
CA PHE A 148 4.21 -17.99 5.06
C PHE A 148 5.62 -18.45 4.65
N GLY A 149 6.68 -17.85 5.23
CA GLY A 149 8.06 -18.33 5.09
C GLY A 149 8.89 -17.57 4.05
N TYR A 150 8.52 -16.34 3.69
CA TYR A 150 9.27 -15.55 2.71
C TYR A 150 10.70 -15.25 3.19
N LEU A 151 10.90 -14.94 4.48
CA LEU A 151 12.22 -14.71 5.05
C LEU A 151 13.05 -15.99 5.20
N GLU A 152 12.40 -17.11 5.51
CA GLU A 152 13.07 -18.40 5.73
C GLU A 152 13.61 -18.97 4.42
N GLU A 153 12.77 -18.98 3.39
CA GLU A 153 13.14 -19.44 2.05
C GLU A 153 13.98 -18.41 1.28
N ASP A 154 13.92 -17.14 1.71
CA ASP A 154 14.52 -16.00 1.03
C ASP A 154 14.00 -15.83 -0.41
N ASP A 155 12.71 -16.10 -0.63
CA ASP A 155 12.06 -16.17 -1.95
C ASP A 155 10.63 -15.60 -1.95
N ASP A 156 10.11 -15.29 -3.14
CA ASP A 156 8.72 -14.83 -3.36
C ASP A 156 7.76 -16.02 -3.31
N VAL A 157 7.60 -16.57 -2.11
CA VAL A 157 6.72 -17.72 -1.85
C VAL A 157 5.32 -17.41 -2.37
N PHE A 158 4.74 -18.27 -3.22
CA PHE A 158 3.47 -18.04 -3.92
C PHE A 158 3.44 -16.95 -5.02
N ASN A 159 4.60 -16.42 -5.44
CA ASN A 159 4.72 -15.41 -6.52
C ASN A 159 3.96 -14.09 -6.24
N TYR A 160 3.80 -13.69 -4.98
CA TYR A 160 3.03 -12.49 -4.62
C TYR A 160 3.64 -11.21 -5.21
N ILE A 161 4.95 -11.00 -5.06
CA ILE A 161 5.65 -9.82 -5.57
C ILE A 161 5.62 -9.80 -7.09
N LYS A 162 5.81 -10.96 -7.72
CA LYS A 162 5.73 -11.10 -9.18
C LYS A 162 4.34 -10.73 -9.70
N ILE A 163 3.28 -11.25 -9.08
CA ILE A 163 1.90 -10.97 -9.48
C ILE A 163 1.59 -9.49 -9.28
N THR A 164 1.85 -8.93 -8.10
CA THR A 164 1.57 -7.52 -7.80
C THR A 164 2.33 -6.56 -8.71
N SER A 165 3.59 -6.89 -9.04
CA SER A 165 4.39 -6.12 -10.01
C SER A 165 3.80 -6.12 -11.43
N SER A 166 3.12 -7.21 -11.83
CA SER A 166 2.46 -7.29 -13.14
C SER A 166 1.15 -6.51 -13.20
N PHE A 167 0.41 -6.43 -12.09
CA PHE A 167 -0.87 -5.72 -12.00
C PHE A 167 -0.71 -4.19 -11.83
N ILE A 168 0.43 -3.72 -11.31
CA ILE A 168 0.65 -2.30 -11.00
C ILE A 168 1.84 -1.72 -11.81
N PRO A 169 1.79 -1.71 -13.16
CA PRO A 169 2.84 -1.09 -13.96
C PRO A 169 2.96 0.43 -13.72
N ILE A 170 1.93 1.06 -13.14
CA ILE A 170 1.86 2.52 -12.92
C ILE A 170 2.73 2.98 -11.74
N ILE A 171 2.88 2.19 -10.68
CA ILE A 171 3.63 2.59 -9.48
C ILE A 171 5.13 2.30 -9.64
N PHE A 172 5.51 1.17 -10.26
CA PHE A 172 6.92 0.76 -10.33
C PHE A 172 7.72 1.38 -11.48
N LYS A 173 7.08 1.85 -12.57
CA LYS A 173 7.81 2.54 -13.64
C LYS A 173 8.40 3.88 -13.17
N ALA A 174 7.82 4.49 -12.14
CA ALA A 174 8.36 5.68 -11.47
C ALA A 174 9.63 5.37 -10.63
N LEU A 175 9.74 4.16 -10.08
CA LEU A 175 10.87 3.74 -9.22
C LEU A 175 12.06 3.18 -10.01
N ARG A 176 11.84 2.70 -11.25
CA ARG A 176 12.91 2.25 -12.15
C ARG A 176 13.53 3.36 -13.01
N GLY A 177 13.16 4.62 -12.78
CA GLY A 177 13.64 5.77 -13.54
C GLY A 177 14.73 6.55 -12.81
N LYS A 178 15.98 6.08 -12.94
CA LYS A 178 17.29 6.78 -12.85
C LYS A 178 18.35 5.91 -12.14
N SER A 179 18.87 4.91 -12.85
CA SER A 179 20.28 4.52 -12.75
C SER A 179 20.88 4.60 -14.14
#